data_AF-A0A7S3CUS7-F1
#
_entry.id   AF-A0A7S3CUS7-F1
#
_cell.length_a   1.000
_cell.length_b   1.000
_cell.length_c   1.000
_cell.angle_alpha   90.00
_cell.angle_beta   90.00
_cell.angle_gamma   90.00
#
_symmetry.space_group_name_H-M   'P 1'
#
loop_
_entity.id
_entity.type
_entity.pdbx_description
1 polymer ?
#
loop_
_entity_poly.entity_id
_entity_poly.type
_entity_poly.pdbx_seq_one_letter_code
_entity_poly.pdbx_strand_id
1 'polypeptide(L)'
;GIAIYTGHDSKVMMNSTKSKAKFSKIELTTNGYIFMGVVIQFVVCLTSALYSSLWERLVKTPDYDPIYLELDKYYDYPQPSNLTEWVQQTGHPSLFYTIPTNFGKWFIAMMNFVAISLLVSLEMVKFFQGLFIEYDHFMYDAEKDKPAKAQ
;
A
#
# COMPACT_ATOMS: atom_id res chain seq x y z
N GLY A 1 9.19 -49.88 29.95
CA GLY A 1 10.42 -49.40 29.29
C GLY A 1 10.75 -48.01 29.81
N ILE A 2 12.03 -47.61 29.77
CA ILE A 2 12.50 -46.29 30.20
C ILE A 2 12.70 -45.42 28.95
N ALA A 3 12.16 -44.20 28.95
CA ALA A 3 12.36 -43.27 27.85
C ALA A 3 13.80 -42.72 27.89
N ILE A 4 14.55 -42.89 26.79
CA ILE A 4 15.95 -42.43 26.66
C ILE A 4 16.03 -41.06 25.97
N TYR A 5 15.15 -40.80 25.00
CA TYR A 5 15.08 -39.54 24.26
C TYR A 5 13.67 -38.98 24.33
N THR A 6 13.54 -37.67 24.53
CA THR A 6 12.25 -36.99 24.64
C THR A 6 12.25 -35.72 23.80
N GLY A 7 11.07 -35.30 23.34
CA GLY A 7 10.91 -34.03 22.62
C GLY A 7 11.88 -33.88 21.44
N HIS A 8 12.62 -32.76 21.43
CA HIS A 8 13.47 -32.34 20.31
C HIS A 8 14.66 -33.26 20.07
N ASP A 9 15.05 -34.02 21.09
CA ASP A 9 16.14 -35.00 21.01
C ASP A 9 15.66 -36.36 20.46
N SER A 10 14.35 -36.52 20.25
CA SER A 10 13.82 -37.70 19.58
C SER A 10 14.24 -37.71 18.11
N LYS A 11 14.63 -38.89 17.61
CA LYS A 11 15.02 -39.05 16.20
C LYS A 11 13.94 -38.60 15.22
N VAL A 12 12.66 -38.75 15.59
CA VAL A 12 11.51 -38.29 14.77
C VAL A 12 11.50 -36.77 14.67
N MET A 13 11.75 -36.04 15.77
CA MET A 13 11.79 -34.59 15.74
C MET A 13 13.08 -34.05 15.11
N MET A 14 14.21 -34.74 15.26
CA MET A 14 15.45 -34.36 14.56
C MET A 14 15.36 -34.57 13.04
N ASN A 15 14.53 -35.51 12.58
CA ASN A 15 14.27 -35.72 11.16
C ASN A 15 13.11 -34.87 10.62
N SER A 16 12.38 -34.16 11.50
CA SER A 16 11.34 -33.24 11.06
C SER A 16 11.96 -31.93 10.59
N THR A 17 11.62 -31.51 9.39
CA THR A 17 12.06 -30.21 8.87
C THR A 17 11.21 -29.12 9.52
N LYS A 18 11.85 -28.04 9.98
CA LYS A 18 11.15 -26.86 10.49
C LYS A 18 10.14 -26.37 9.45
N SER A 19 8.92 -26.05 9.91
CA SER A 19 7.87 -25.53 9.03
C SER A 19 8.38 -24.31 8.27
N LYS A 20 8.27 -24.35 6.94
CA LYS A 20 8.60 -23.23 6.06
C LYS A 20 7.28 -22.60 5.58
N ALA A 21 7.21 -21.28 5.63
CA ALA A 21 6.11 -20.55 5.00
C ALA A 21 6.06 -20.87 3.50
N LYS A 22 4.88 -21.24 2.99
CA LYS A 22 4.66 -21.54 1.58
C LYS A 22 3.97 -20.34 0.94
N PHE A 23 4.55 -19.84 -0.15
CA PHE A 23 3.96 -18.78 -0.96
C PHE A 23 3.47 -19.36 -2.28
N SER A 24 2.25 -19.02 -2.69
CA SER A 24 1.72 -19.44 -3.99
C SER A 24 2.40 -18.67 -5.13
N LYS A 25 2.53 -19.29 -6.32
CA LYS A 25 3.01 -18.60 -7.53
C LYS A 25 2.15 -17.40 -7.90
N ILE A 26 0.84 -17.50 -7.67
CA ILE A 26 -0.14 -16.43 -7.89
C ILE A 26 0.12 -15.28 -6.92
N GLU A 27 0.44 -15.59 -5.66
CA GLU A 27 0.74 -14.59 -4.63
C GLU A 27 2.00 -13.79 -4.97
N LEU A 28 3.07 -14.47 -5.39
CA LEU A 28 4.30 -13.83 -5.84
C LEU A 28 4.07 -12.93 -7.06
N THR A 29 3.27 -13.38 -8.01
CA THR A 29 2.97 -12.61 -9.23
C THR A 29 2.08 -11.41 -8.92
N THR A 30 1.10 -11.56 -8.02
CA THR A 30 0.22 -10.47 -7.59
C THR A 30 0.98 -9.41 -6.82
N ASN A 31 1.92 -9.80 -5.95
CA ASN A 31 2.81 -8.86 -5.28
C ASN A 31 3.66 -8.05 -6.29
N GLY A 32 4.04 -8.67 -7.42
CA GLY A 32 4.68 -7.97 -8.53
C GLY A 32 3.78 -6.90 -9.18
N TYR A 33 2.50 -7.22 -9.42
CA TYR A 33 1.54 -6.24 -9.94
C TYR A 33 1.23 -5.10 -8.94
N ILE A 34 1.18 -5.39 -7.64
CA ILE A 34 1.04 -4.37 -6.59
C ILE A 34 2.21 -3.39 -6.66
N PHE A 35 3.44 -3.90 -6.74
CA PHE A 35 4.62 -3.06 -6.87
C PHE A 35 4.60 -2.21 -8.15
N MET A 36 4.21 -2.81 -9.29
CA MET A 36 4.02 -2.07 -10.54
C MET A 36 3.00 -0.94 -10.39
N GLY A 37 1.88 -1.19 -9.69
CA GLY A 37 0.87 -0.17 -9.39
C GLY A 37 1.40 1.00 -8.56
N VAL A 38 2.22 0.74 -7.54
CA VAL A 38 2.89 1.79 -6.75
C VAL A 38 3.83 2.63 -7.61
N VAL A 39 4.55 2.02 -8.56
CA VAL A 39 5.43 2.75 -9.47
C VAL A 39 4.62 3.65 -10.41
N ILE A 40 3.54 3.15 -11.00
CA ILE A 40 2.65 3.95 -11.85
C ILE A 40 2.07 5.12 -11.05
N GLN A 41 1.60 4.86 -9.83
CA GLN A 41 1.08 5.88 -8.93
C GLN A 41 2.10 6.99 -8.68
N PHE A 42 3.35 6.62 -8.37
CA PHE A 42 4.42 7.58 -8.15
C PHE A 42 4.67 8.48 -9.39
N VAL A 43 4.68 7.88 -10.58
CA VAL A 43 4.84 8.62 -11.84
C VAL A 43 3.69 9.58 -12.08
N VAL A 44 2.45 9.13 -11.91
CA VAL A 44 1.26 9.99 -12.08
C VAL A 44 1.31 11.17 -11.09
N CYS A 45 1.57 10.92 -9.81
CA CYS A 45 1.69 11.98 -8.80
C CYS A 45 2.81 12.98 -9.14
N LEU A 46 3.96 12.52 -9.66
CA LEU A 46 5.03 13.40 -10.11
C LEU A 46 4.58 14.28 -11.28
N THR A 47 3.97 13.70 -12.31
CA THR A 47 3.50 14.46 -13.47
C THR A 47 2.43 15.48 -13.10
N SER A 48 1.49 15.12 -12.22
CA SER A 48 0.46 16.03 -11.71
C SER A 48 1.04 17.14 -10.82
N ALA A 49 2.03 16.83 -9.99
CA ALA A 49 2.72 17.85 -9.18
C ALA A 49 3.47 18.86 -10.05
N LEU A 50 4.15 18.40 -11.10
CA LEU A 50 4.80 19.26 -12.08
C LEU A 50 3.78 20.12 -12.83
N TYR A 51 2.67 19.53 -13.29
CA TYR A 51 1.59 20.27 -13.95
C TYR A 51 1.01 21.36 -13.05
N SER A 52 0.67 21.03 -11.79
CA SER A 52 0.16 22.02 -10.83
C SER A 52 1.18 23.12 -10.55
N SER A 53 2.47 22.78 -10.43
CA SER A 53 3.53 23.77 -10.17
C SER A 53 3.77 24.70 -11.37
N LEU A 54 3.64 24.20 -12.59
CA LEU A 54 3.70 25.02 -13.81
C LEU A 54 2.45 25.89 -13.96
N TRP A 55 1.27 25.34 -13.70
CA TRP A 55 0.01 26.07 -13.74
C TRP A 55 -0.01 27.25 -12.78
N GLU A 56 0.46 27.03 -11.54
CA GLU A 56 0.59 28.09 -10.54
C GLU A 56 1.56 29.20 -10.96
N ARG A 57 2.51 28.95 -11.86
CA ARG A 57 3.48 29.96 -12.32
C ARG A 57 3.07 30.67 -13.61
N LEU A 58 2.30 29.99 -14.46
CA LEU A 58 1.89 30.53 -15.76
C LEU A 58 0.53 31.24 -15.68
N VAL A 59 -0.38 30.77 -14.82
CA VAL A 59 -1.77 31.21 -14.80
C VAL A 59 -2.11 32.08 -13.59
N LYS A 60 -1.50 31.84 -12.42
CA LYS A 60 -1.62 32.79 -11.29
C LYS A 60 -0.70 33.99 -11.52
N THR A 61 -1.10 34.89 -12.42
CA THR A 61 -0.53 36.25 -12.46
C THR A 61 -1.14 37.06 -11.29
N PRO A 62 -0.48 38.14 -10.79
CA PRO A 62 -0.94 38.91 -9.62
C PRO A 62 -2.35 39.49 -9.70
N ASP A 63 -2.97 39.49 -10.90
CA ASP A 63 -4.28 40.04 -11.19
C ASP A 63 -5.42 38.99 -11.21
N TYR A 64 -5.08 37.69 -11.08
CA TYR A 64 -6.04 36.58 -11.10
C TYR A 64 -6.04 35.85 -9.76
N ASP A 65 -6.30 36.62 -8.69
CA ASP A 65 -6.76 36.02 -7.45
C ASP A 65 -8.24 35.64 -7.66
N PRO A 66 -8.63 34.36 -7.61
CA PRO A 66 -10.04 34.01 -7.63
C PRO A 66 -10.66 34.62 -6.38
N ILE A 67 -11.24 35.81 -6.50
CA ILE A 67 -11.89 36.60 -5.44
C ILE A 67 -12.91 35.76 -4.66
N TYR A 68 -13.44 34.70 -5.27
CA TYR A 68 -14.39 33.77 -4.67
C TYR A 68 -13.75 32.59 -3.90
N LEU A 69 -12.43 32.44 -3.96
CA LEU A 69 -11.66 31.30 -3.47
C LEU A 69 -10.48 31.78 -2.59
N GLU A 70 -10.72 32.80 -1.75
CA GLU A 70 -9.78 33.39 -0.76
C GLU A 70 -9.34 32.36 0.32
N LEU A 71 -8.69 31.26 -0.08
CA LEU A 71 -8.23 30.22 0.86
C LEU A 71 -7.14 30.74 1.82
N ASP A 72 -6.33 31.70 1.37
CA ASP A 72 -5.18 32.22 2.13
C ASP A 72 -5.57 33.12 3.31
N LYS A 73 -6.81 33.65 3.28
CA LYS A 73 -7.29 34.62 4.28
C LYS A 73 -7.87 33.98 5.54
N TYR A 74 -8.22 32.70 5.48
CA TYR A 74 -8.91 31.97 6.56
C TYR A 74 -8.07 30.85 7.19
N TYR A 75 -7.04 30.35 6.50
CA TYR A 75 -6.13 29.33 7.02
C TYR A 75 -4.78 29.94 7.37
N ASP A 76 -4.54 30.19 8.66
CA ASP A 76 -3.23 30.57 9.20
C ASP A 76 -2.33 29.33 9.24
N TYR A 77 -1.76 28.97 8.08
CA TYR A 77 -0.73 27.95 8.02
C TYR A 77 0.56 28.56 8.56
N PRO A 78 1.27 27.93 9.52
CA PRO A 78 2.54 28.44 10.02
C PRO A 78 3.56 28.45 8.89
N GLN A 79 3.64 29.58 8.20
CA GLN A 79 4.63 29.84 7.18
C GLN A 79 5.95 30.05 7.91
N PRO A 80 7.03 29.31 7.59
CA PRO A 80 8.34 29.64 8.13
C PRO A 80 8.65 31.09 7.73
N SER A 81 9.10 31.91 8.69
CA SER A 81 9.34 33.36 8.51
C SER A 81 10.20 33.69 7.28
N ASN A 82 11.08 32.76 6.93
CA ASN A 82 11.99 32.87 5.81
C ASN A 82 11.31 32.60 4.44
N LEU A 83 10.11 32.02 4.40
CA LEU A 83 9.35 31.82 3.16
C LEU A 83 8.41 32.99 2.88
N THR A 84 7.77 33.57 3.89
CA THR A 84 6.86 34.73 3.75
C THR A 84 7.52 35.93 3.11
N GLU A 85 8.78 36.22 3.45
CA GLU A 85 9.53 37.34 2.87
C GLU A 85 9.86 37.13 1.37
N TRP A 86 10.18 35.89 0.96
CA TRP A 86 10.48 35.56 -0.43
C TRP A 86 9.22 35.47 -1.28
N VAL A 87 8.14 34.89 -0.74
CA VAL A 87 6.82 34.82 -1.38
C VAL A 87 6.28 36.23 -1.65
N GLN A 88 6.44 37.14 -0.69
CA GLN A 88 6.01 38.53 -0.83
C GLN A 88 6.84 39.34 -1.85
N GLN A 89 8.09 38.92 -2.12
CA GLN A 89 8.95 39.53 -3.16
C GLN A 89 8.82 38.90 -4.56
N THR A 90 8.48 37.61 -4.67
CA THR A 90 8.44 36.90 -5.97
C THR A 90 7.04 36.48 -6.42
N GLY A 91 6.00 36.69 -5.61
CA GLY A 91 4.62 36.31 -5.92
C GLY A 91 4.34 34.81 -5.88
N HIS A 92 5.37 33.96 -5.77
CA HIS A 92 5.25 32.51 -5.72
C HIS A 92 6.23 31.88 -4.71
N PRO A 93 5.82 30.83 -3.98
CA PRO A 93 6.73 30.06 -3.14
C PRO A 93 7.82 29.35 -3.97
N SER A 94 8.93 29.04 -3.31
CA SER A 94 10.07 28.36 -3.94
C SER A 94 9.65 27.00 -4.55
N LEU A 95 10.27 26.61 -5.67
CA LEU A 95 10.02 25.30 -6.30
C LEU A 95 10.25 24.15 -5.33
N PHE A 96 11.27 24.29 -4.48
CA PHE A 96 11.65 23.31 -3.48
C PHE A 96 10.57 23.07 -2.42
N TYR A 97 9.68 24.03 -2.19
CA TYR A 97 8.55 23.88 -1.28
C TYR A 97 7.26 23.46 -2.01
N THR A 98 7.01 24.02 -3.19
CA THR A 98 5.78 23.83 -3.96
C THR A 98 5.68 22.42 -4.54
N ILE A 99 6.79 21.86 -5.04
CA ILE A 99 6.79 20.52 -5.66
C ILE A 99 6.48 19.42 -4.63
N PRO A 100 7.15 19.34 -3.46
CA PRO A 100 6.84 18.31 -2.48
C PRO A 100 5.44 18.42 -1.87
N THR A 101 4.95 19.64 -1.64
CA THR A 101 3.61 19.85 -1.07
C THR A 101 2.51 19.48 -2.06
N ASN A 102 2.64 19.87 -3.33
CA ASN A 102 1.69 19.48 -4.37
C ASN A 102 1.76 17.97 -4.68
N PHE A 103 2.95 17.36 -4.64
CA PHE A 103 3.10 15.91 -4.71
C PHE A 103 2.34 15.20 -3.59
N GLY A 104 2.48 15.67 -2.34
CA GLY A 104 1.74 15.12 -1.19
C GLY A 104 0.22 15.20 -1.35
N LYS A 105 -0.30 16.33 -1.84
CA LYS A 105 -1.74 16.50 -2.13
C LYS A 105 -2.24 15.47 -3.16
N TRP A 106 -1.54 15.33 -4.28
CA TRP A 106 -1.90 14.39 -5.34
C TRP A 106 -1.73 12.92 -4.91
N PHE A 107 -0.74 12.62 -4.08
CA PHE A 107 -0.52 11.29 -3.53
C PHE A 107 -1.68 10.83 -2.64
N ILE A 108 -2.14 11.71 -1.74
CA ILE A 108 -3.30 11.47 -0.88
C ILE A 108 -4.58 11.35 -1.73
N ALA A 109 -4.77 12.26 -2.70
CA ALA A 109 -5.94 12.21 -3.58
C ALA A 109 -6.05 10.85 -4.31
N MET A 110 -4.92 10.30 -4.75
CA MET A 110 -4.86 9.06 -5.51
C MET A 110 -4.57 7.81 -4.65
N MET A 111 -4.74 7.86 -3.33
CA MET A 111 -4.47 6.71 -2.43
C MET A 111 -5.29 5.44 -2.77
N ASN A 112 -6.39 5.59 -3.51
CA ASN A 112 -7.27 4.50 -3.91
C ASN A 112 -6.74 3.67 -5.09
N PHE A 113 -5.68 4.12 -5.78
CA PHE A 113 -5.13 3.40 -6.94
C PHE A 113 -4.41 2.10 -6.53
N VAL A 114 -3.80 2.10 -5.34
CA VAL A 114 -3.28 0.89 -4.70
C VAL A 114 -4.34 0.44 -3.69
N ALA A 115 -5.24 -0.43 -4.13
CA ALA A 115 -6.30 -0.96 -3.29
C ALA A 115 -5.72 -1.77 -2.13
N ILE A 116 -5.73 -1.20 -0.92
CA ILE A 116 -5.33 -1.89 0.32
C ILE A 116 -6.15 -3.17 0.51
N SER A 117 -7.40 -3.18 0.02
CA SER A 117 -8.29 -4.33 0.07
C SER A 117 -7.79 -5.53 -0.73
N LEU A 118 -6.95 -5.37 -1.76
CA LEU A 118 -6.51 -6.47 -2.61
C LEU A 118 -5.79 -7.57 -1.83
N LEU A 119 -4.86 -7.19 -0.94
CA LEU A 119 -4.10 -8.14 -0.13
C LEU A 119 -5.03 -8.94 0.79
N VAL A 120 -5.94 -8.25 1.47
CA VAL A 120 -6.90 -8.87 2.39
C VAL A 120 -7.87 -9.75 1.62
N SER A 121 -8.35 -9.32 0.44
CA SER A 121 -9.23 -10.11 -0.40
C SER A 121 -8.58 -11.42 -0.87
N LEU A 122 -7.29 -11.44 -1.18
CA LEU A 122 -6.57 -12.67 -1.54
C LEU A 122 -6.49 -13.66 -0.38
N GLU A 123 -6.25 -13.17 0.84
CA GLU A 123 -6.29 -14.01 2.04
C GLU A 123 -7.69 -14.56 2.31
N MET A 124 -8.73 -13.73 2.16
CA MET A 124 -10.11 -14.16 2.34
C MET A 124 -10.51 -15.23 1.32
N VAL A 125 -10.10 -15.09 0.05
CA VAL A 125 -10.37 -16.10 -0.99
C VAL A 125 -9.70 -17.43 -0.64
N LYS A 126 -8.42 -17.41 -0.22
CA LYS A 126 -7.69 -18.62 0.22
C LYS A 126 -8.38 -19.30 1.41
N PHE A 127 -8.87 -18.51 2.36
CA PHE A 127 -9.61 -19.02 3.52
C PHE A 127 -10.89 -19.76 3.11
N PHE A 128 -11.72 -19.15 2.26
CA PHE A 128 -12.95 -19.79 1.78
C PHE A 128 -12.68 -21.01 0.89
N GLN A 129 -11.65 -20.97 0.04
CA GLN A 129 -11.21 -22.13 -0.74
C GLN A 129 -10.79 -23.28 0.16
N GLY A 130 -10.10 -23.00 1.28
CA GLY A 130 -9.77 -24.00 2.30
C GLY A 130 -11.02 -24.66 2.89
N LEU A 131 -12.03 -23.87 3.28
CA LEU A 131 -13.30 -24.39 3.79
C LEU A 131 -14.01 -25.30 2.78
N PHE A 132 -14.03 -24.93 1.50
CA PHE A 132 -14.64 -25.76 0.46
C PHE A 132 -13.93 -27.10 0.30
N ILE A 133 -12.60 -27.15 0.45
CA ILE A 133 -11.83 -28.40 0.38
C ILE A 133 -12.12 -29.29 1.61
N GLU A 134 -12.29 -28.70 2.79
CA GLU A 134 -12.58 -29.49 4.01
C GLU A 134 -14.00 -30.07 4.03
N TYR A 135 -14.97 -29.37 3.43
CA TYR A 135 -16.35 -29.82 3.34
C TYR A 135 -16.64 -30.71 2.12
N ASP A 136 -15.64 -31.01 1.28
CA ASP A 136 -15.84 -31.89 0.13
C ASP A 136 -15.97 -33.36 0.55
N HIS A 137 -17.18 -33.92 0.36
CA HIS A 137 -17.47 -35.32 0.64
C HIS A 137 -16.67 -36.28 -0.24
N PHE A 138 -16.29 -35.89 -1.47
CA PHE A 138 -15.51 -36.77 -2.35
C PHE A 138 -14.07 -36.96 -1.86
N MET A 139 -13.58 -36.09 -0.98
CA MET A 139 -12.24 -36.17 -0.38
C MET A 139 -12.26 -36.77 1.04
N TYR A 140 -13.37 -37.39 1.45
CA TYR A 140 -13.50 -38.04 2.76
C TYR A 140 -13.03 -39.50 2.73
N ASP A 141 -12.14 -39.86 3.66
CA ASP A 141 -11.67 -41.23 3.85
C ASP A 141 -12.59 -41.97 4.83
N ALA A 142 -13.43 -42.86 4.29
CA ALA A 142 -14.40 -43.64 5.06
C ALA A 142 -13.76 -44.72 5.95
N GLU A 143 -12.58 -45.24 5.60
CA GLU A 143 -11.89 -46.26 6.41
C GLU A 143 -11.29 -45.65 7.67
N LYS A 144 -10.83 -44.40 7.58
CA LYS A 144 -10.18 -43.68 8.68
C LYS A 144 -11.07 -42.67 9.39
N ASP A 145 -12.32 -42.51 8.93
CA ASP A 145 -13.29 -41.51 9.41
C ASP A 145 -12.69 -40.09 9.46
N LYS A 146 -12.09 -39.65 8.34
CA LYS A 146 -11.37 -38.37 8.27
C LYS A 146 -11.69 -37.59 7.01
N PRO A 147 -12.14 -36.33 7.14
CA PRO A 147 -12.21 -35.42 6.00
C PRO A 147 -10.82 -34.92 5.63
N ALA A 148 -10.68 -34.42 4.40
CA ALA A 148 -9.51 -33.67 4.01
C ALA A 148 -9.36 -32.40 4.88
N LYS A 149 -8.12 -32.06 5.24
CA LYS A 149 -7.80 -30.82 5.95
C LYS A 149 -6.90 -29.96 5.09
N ALA A 150 -7.31 -28.71 4.88
CA ALA A 150 -6.51 -27.72 4.19
C ALA A 150 -5.68 -26.95 5.24
N GLN A 151 -4.36 -26.97 5.11
CA GLN A 151 -3.40 -26.22 5.93
C GLN A 151 -2.61 -25.21 5.11
#